data_AF-A0A3M1BCG5-F1
#
_entry.id   AF-A0A3M1BCG5-F1
#
_cell.length_a   1.000
_cell.length_b   1.000
_cell.length_c   1.000
_cell.angle_alpha   90.00
_cell.angle_beta   90.00
_cell.angle_gamma   90.00
#
_symmetry.space_group_name_H-M   'P 1'
#
loop_
_entity.id
_entity.type
_entity.pdbx_description
1 polymer ?
#
loop_
_entity_poly.entity_id
_entity_poly.type
_entity_poly.pdbx_seq_one_letter_code
_entity_poly.pdbx_strand_id
1 'polypeptide(L)'
;NYRENGVLRRFSATPLHPAVYMAAEILQFYLMSLAGVILLALVGYVAYDVRVDGGLGALFLGFTLSALSTFALGYLIAGLAPSARVAQTVGMVLAFPMMFLSGATIPLQVMPESIQRLADWIPLTYVVRLMQGLWFGEGWEAVGKAVWVLVIVGAICAALSARTFRWGE
;
A
#
# COMPACT_ATOMS: atom_id res chain seq x y z
N ASN A 1 14.83 -17.28 -1.45
CA ASN A 1 15.57 -17.95 -0.36
C ASN A 1 16.33 -16.95 0.49
N TYR A 2 15.63 -16.18 1.34
CA TYR A 2 16.26 -15.28 2.34
C TYR A 2 16.49 -15.97 3.69
N ARG A 3 15.98 -17.19 3.86
CA ARG A 3 16.23 -18.06 5.03
C ARG A 3 17.58 -18.81 4.96
N GLU A 4 18.21 -18.92 3.78
CA GLU A 4 19.39 -19.76 3.58
C GLU A 4 20.73 -19.01 3.67
N ASN A 5 20.74 -17.68 3.57
CA ASN A 5 21.99 -16.95 3.39
C ASN A 5 22.72 -16.54 4.68
N GLY A 6 22.28 -16.98 5.87
CA GLY A 6 23.01 -16.72 7.12
C GLY A 6 23.27 -15.24 7.42
N VAL A 7 22.58 -14.32 6.73
CA VAL A 7 22.76 -12.86 6.87
C VAL A 7 22.32 -12.41 8.27
N LEU A 8 21.30 -13.05 8.83
CA LEU A 8 20.84 -12.79 10.20
C LEU A 8 21.90 -13.15 11.26
N ARG A 9 22.76 -14.15 11.02
CA ARG A 9 23.87 -14.51 11.93
C ARG A 9 25.05 -13.54 11.88
N ARG A 10 25.16 -12.67 10.87
CA ARG A 10 26.18 -11.61 10.81
C ARG A 10 25.74 -10.30 11.45
N PHE A 11 24.43 -10.09 11.63
CA PHE A 11 23.90 -8.92 12.32
C PHE A 11 23.91 -9.03 13.84
N SER A 12 24.16 -10.21 14.42
CA SER A 12 24.36 -10.40 15.87
C SER A 12 25.62 -9.71 16.42
N ALA A 13 26.50 -9.19 15.56
CA ALA A 13 27.71 -8.45 15.95
C ALA A 13 27.55 -6.93 15.91
N THR A 14 26.42 -6.41 15.43
CA THR A 14 26.12 -4.96 15.43
C THR A 14 24.89 -4.68 16.27
N PRO A 15 24.92 -3.70 17.20
CA PRO A 15 23.84 -3.42 18.15
C PRO A 15 22.69 -2.65 17.49
N LEU A 16 22.21 -3.11 16.33
CA LEU A 16 21.07 -2.51 15.65
C LEU A 16 19.82 -3.28 16.03
N HIS A 17 18.95 -2.61 16.79
CA HIS A 17 17.65 -3.14 17.19
C HIS A 17 16.82 -3.46 15.93
N PRO A 18 16.25 -4.67 15.75
CA PRO A 18 15.57 -5.03 14.50
C PRO A 18 14.39 -4.15 14.10
N ALA A 19 13.79 -3.40 15.04
CA ALA A 19 12.82 -2.36 14.75
C ALA A 19 13.39 -1.24 13.85
N VAL A 20 14.67 -0.88 14.02
CA VAL A 20 15.38 0.12 13.20
C VAL A 20 15.58 -0.37 11.78
N TYR A 21 15.89 -1.66 11.62
CA TYR A 21 16.05 -2.28 10.31
C TYR A 21 14.72 -2.30 9.54
N MET A 22 13.63 -2.75 10.17
CA MET A 22 12.31 -2.77 9.55
C MET A 22 11.82 -1.35 9.20
N ALA A 23 12.04 -0.38 10.09
CA ALA A 23 11.69 1.01 9.83
C ALA A 23 12.47 1.59 8.64
N ALA A 24 13.77 1.28 8.54
CA ALA A 24 14.60 1.71 7.41
C ALA A 24 14.13 1.08 6.09
N GLU A 25 13.75 -0.19 6.10
CA GLU A 25 13.22 -0.88 4.92
C GLU A 25 11.87 -0.28 4.46
N ILE A 26 10.93 -0.08 5.38
CA ILE A 26 9.65 0.58 5.09
C ILE A 26 9.88 1.98 4.54
N LEU A 27 10.79 2.75 5.15
CA LEU A 27 11.13 4.09 4.69
C LEU A 27 11.75 4.06 3.28
N GLN A 28 12.63 3.10 3.00
CA GLN A 28 13.21 2.94 1.66
C GLN A 28 12.14 2.66 0.61
N PHE A 29 11.23 1.72 0.86
CA PHE A 29 10.14 1.43 -0.08
C PHE A 29 9.18 2.60 -0.22
N TYR A 30 8.89 3.31 0.86
CA TYR A 30 8.08 4.52 0.84
C TYR A 30 8.71 5.60 -0.04
N LEU A 31 9.99 5.92 0.16
CA LEU A 31 10.70 6.93 -0.62
C LEU A 31 10.78 6.53 -2.10
N MET A 32 11.03 5.26 -2.40
CA MET A 32 11.05 4.76 -3.78
C MET A 32 9.68 4.89 -4.45
N SER A 33 8.59 4.59 -3.71
CA SER A 33 7.23 4.73 -4.20
C SER A 33 6.83 6.20 -4.40
N LEU A 34 7.22 7.06 -3.46
CA LEU A 34 7.00 8.49 -3.53
C LEU A 34 7.72 9.11 -4.74
N ALA A 35 8.98 8.74 -4.97
CA ALA A 35 9.72 9.18 -6.14
C ALA A 35 9.05 8.73 -7.44
N GLY A 36 8.54 7.49 -7.49
CA GLY A 36 7.78 6.98 -8.63
C GLY A 36 6.51 7.78 -8.91
N VAL A 37 5.71 8.10 -7.89
CA VAL A 37 4.50 8.91 -8.04
C VAL A 37 4.82 10.34 -8.47
N ILE A 38 5.86 10.96 -7.91
CA ILE A 38 6.30 12.30 -8.32
C ILE A 38 6.71 12.29 -9.80
N LEU A 39 7.47 11.28 -10.23
CA LEU A 39 7.89 11.14 -11.63
C LEU A 39 6.68 10.97 -12.55
N LEU A 40 5.73 10.10 -12.19
CA LEU A 40 4.51 9.88 -12.96
C LEU A 40 3.66 11.15 -13.06
N ALA A 41 3.49 11.87 -11.95
CA ALA A 41 2.75 13.13 -11.92
C ALA A 41 3.45 14.21 -12.77
N LEU A 42 4.78 14.30 -12.72
CA LEU A 42 5.57 15.23 -13.52
C LEU A 42 5.42 14.93 -15.03
N VAL A 43 5.50 13.65 -15.41
CA VAL A 43 5.28 13.24 -16.81
C VAL A 43 3.84 13.54 -17.23
N GLY A 44 2.85 13.25 -16.38
CA GLY A 44 1.44 13.57 -16.63
C GLY A 44 1.20 15.06 -16.84
N TYR A 45 1.82 15.90 -16.01
CA TYR A 45 1.74 17.34 -16.11
C TYR A 45 2.41 17.86 -17.41
N VAL A 46 3.64 17.44 -17.70
CA VAL A 46 4.41 17.96 -18.84
C VAL A 46 3.89 17.43 -20.18
N ALA A 47 3.55 16.15 -20.26
CA ALA A 47 3.19 15.50 -21.52
C ALA A 47 1.68 15.56 -21.84
N TYR A 48 0.82 15.69 -20.82
CA TYR A 48 -0.64 15.58 -20.97
C TYR A 48 -1.42 16.75 -20.33
N ASP A 49 -0.75 17.78 -19.81
CA ASP A 49 -1.35 18.93 -19.10
C ASP A 49 -2.30 18.52 -17.95
N VAL A 50 -1.99 17.39 -17.30
CA VAL A 50 -2.80 16.89 -16.17
C VAL A 50 -2.59 17.80 -14.97
N ARG A 51 -3.67 18.41 -14.50
CA ARG A 51 -3.68 19.26 -13.31
C ARG A 51 -4.10 18.47 -12.07
N VAL A 52 -3.57 18.92 -10.93
CA VAL A 52 -3.96 18.46 -9.60
C VAL A 52 -4.80 19.56 -8.97
N ASP A 53 -6.08 19.29 -8.76
CA ASP A 53 -7.03 20.30 -8.27
C ASP A 53 -7.12 20.30 -6.73
N GLY A 54 -6.89 19.18 -6.05
CA GLY A 54 -6.99 19.09 -4.58
C GLY A 54 -5.76 19.53 -3.79
N GLY A 55 -4.75 20.07 -4.46
CA GLY A 55 -3.53 20.56 -3.83
C GLY A 55 -2.55 19.45 -3.44
N LEU A 56 -1.26 19.77 -3.53
CA LEU A 56 -0.16 18.82 -3.33
C LEU A 56 -0.11 18.25 -1.91
N GLY A 57 -0.48 19.05 -0.90
CA GLY A 57 -0.47 18.61 0.50
C GLY A 57 -1.51 17.52 0.77
N ALA A 58 -2.71 17.64 0.21
CA ALA A 58 -3.76 16.64 0.40
C ALA A 58 -3.40 15.34 -0.30
N LEU A 59 -2.92 15.42 -1.55
CA LEU A 59 -2.39 14.25 -2.27
C LEU A 59 -1.25 13.56 -1.51
N PHE A 60 -0.30 14.32 -0.96
CA PHE A 60 0.82 13.75 -0.20
C PHE A 60 0.34 12.99 1.04
N LEU A 61 -0.60 13.56 1.81
CA LEU A 61 -1.17 12.92 2.99
C LEU A 61 -1.96 11.67 2.63
N GLY A 62 -2.81 11.76 1.60
CA GLY A 62 -3.58 10.62 1.13
C GLY A 62 -2.66 9.50 0.61
N PHE A 63 -1.65 9.85 -0.19
CA PHE A 63 -0.66 8.89 -0.69
C PHE A 63 0.05 8.19 0.46
N THR A 64 0.46 8.95 1.48
CA THR A 64 1.13 8.40 2.66
C THR A 64 0.25 7.40 3.39
N LEU A 65 -1.01 7.74 3.63
CA LEU A 65 -1.96 6.82 4.25
C LEU A 65 -2.17 5.56 3.40
N SER A 66 -2.36 5.71 2.10
CA SER A 66 -2.52 4.59 1.16
C SER A 66 -1.29 3.69 1.12
N ALA A 67 -0.09 4.27 1.08
CA ALA A 67 1.18 3.54 1.07
C ALA A 67 1.36 2.75 2.36
N LEU A 68 1.19 3.39 3.52
CA LEU A 68 1.31 2.71 4.82
C LEU A 68 0.30 1.57 4.99
N SER A 69 -0.96 1.79 4.60
CA SER A 69 -2.00 0.76 4.65
C SER A 69 -1.68 -0.43 3.74
N THR A 70 -1.23 -0.17 2.51
CA THR A 70 -0.86 -1.21 1.55
C THR A 70 0.41 -1.96 1.97
N PHE A 71 1.40 -1.26 2.53
CA PHE A 71 2.59 -1.89 3.07
C PHE A 71 2.26 -2.79 4.26
N ALA A 72 1.40 -2.35 5.18
CA ALA A 72 0.95 -3.18 6.30
C ALA A 72 0.29 -4.48 5.81
N LEU A 73 -0.52 -4.41 4.75
CA LEU A 73 -1.12 -5.59 4.11
C LEU A 73 -0.06 -6.50 3.48
N GLY A 74 0.91 -5.93 2.75
CA GLY A 74 2.03 -6.68 2.17
C GLY A 74 2.89 -7.40 3.21
N TYR A 75 3.22 -6.71 4.31
CA TYR A 75 3.97 -7.28 5.43
C TYR A 75 3.17 -8.35 6.19
N LEU A 76 1.85 -8.21 6.29
CA LEU A 76 1.00 -9.26 6.85
C LEU A 76 1.07 -10.53 6.00
N ILE A 77 0.95 -10.42 4.67
CA ILE A 77 1.08 -11.56 3.74
C ILE A 77 2.47 -12.18 3.88
N ALA A 78 3.52 -11.37 3.92
CA ALA A 78 4.89 -11.83 4.08
C ALA A 78 5.12 -12.55 5.42
N GLY A 79 4.54 -12.06 6.52
CA GLY A 79 4.65 -12.66 7.85
C GLY A 79 3.88 -13.98 8.00
N LEU A 80 2.77 -14.14 7.28
CA LEU A 80 1.98 -15.38 7.26
C LEU A 80 2.55 -16.45 6.32
N ALA A 81 3.32 -16.04 5.31
CA ALA A 81 3.83 -16.95 4.31
C ALA A 81 4.98 -17.83 4.84
N PRO A 82 4.99 -19.14 4.52
CA PRO A 82 6.08 -20.04 4.91
C PRO A 82 7.43 -19.71 4.27
N SER A 83 7.46 -18.95 3.18
CA SER A 83 8.70 -18.51 2.52
C SER A 83 8.49 -17.23 1.74
N ALA A 84 9.58 -16.49 1.49
CA ALA A 84 9.53 -15.29 0.65
C ALA A 84 8.99 -15.56 -0.77
N ARG A 85 9.26 -16.74 -1.33
CA ARG A 85 8.72 -17.13 -2.64
C ARG A 85 7.20 -17.32 -2.58
N VAL A 86 6.69 -17.97 -1.54
CA VAL A 86 5.25 -18.13 -1.34
C VAL A 86 4.59 -16.78 -1.08
N ALA A 87 5.20 -15.91 -0.27
CA ALA A 87 4.71 -14.55 -0.04
C ALA A 87 4.55 -13.78 -1.36
N GLN A 88 5.57 -13.84 -2.22
CA GLN A 88 5.54 -13.19 -3.52
C GLN A 88 4.45 -13.76 -4.43
N THR A 89 4.33 -15.10 -4.52
CA THR A 89 3.28 -15.74 -5.33
C THR A 89 1.89 -15.36 -4.84
N VAL A 90 1.64 -15.47 -3.53
CA VAL A 90 0.35 -15.11 -2.92
C VAL A 90 0.06 -13.62 -3.14
N GLY A 91 1.06 -12.76 -2.93
CA GLY A 91 0.95 -11.32 -3.18
C GLY A 91 0.52 -11.02 -4.61
N MET A 92 1.14 -11.66 -5.61
CA MET A 92 0.74 -11.47 -7.01
C MET A 92 -0.66 -12.00 -7.31
N VAL A 93 -0.98 -13.21 -6.86
CA VAL A 93 -2.30 -13.84 -7.07
C VAL A 93 -3.42 -13.00 -6.44
N LEU A 94 -3.16 -12.31 -5.34
CA LEU A 94 -4.11 -11.39 -4.70
C LEU A 94 -4.13 -10.01 -5.39
N ALA A 95 -2.97 -9.48 -5.76
CA ALA A 95 -2.85 -8.15 -6.34
C ALA A 95 -3.51 -8.04 -7.71
N PHE A 96 -3.41 -9.07 -8.56
CA PHE A 96 -4.00 -9.05 -9.90
C PHE A 96 -5.53 -8.87 -9.86
N PRO A 97 -6.32 -9.74 -9.20
CA PRO A 97 -7.75 -9.55 -9.06
C PRO A 97 -8.12 -8.22 -8.40
N MET A 98 -7.39 -7.82 -7.36
CA MET A 98 -7.62 -6.52 -6.70
C MET A 98 -7.43 -5.36 -7.68
N MET A 99 -6.40 -5.38 -8.53
CA MET A 99 -6.15 -4.33 -9.51
C MET A 99 -7.34 -4.14 -10.46
N PHE A 100 -7.93 -5.23 -10.95
CA PHE A 100 -9.08 -5.17 -11.87
C PHE A 100 -10.39 -4.79 -11.18
N LEU A 101 -10.61 -5.25 -9.95
CA LEU A 101 -11.87 -5.03 -9.22
C LEU A 101 -11.90 -3.71 -8.44
N SER A 102 -10.73 -3.11 -8.17
CA SER A 102 -10.60 -1.91 -7.31
C SER A 102 -11.06 -0.60 -7.92
N GLY A 103 -11.43 -0.57 -9.20
CA GLY A 103 -11.72 0.67 -9.91
C GLY A 103 -10.48 1.36 -10.51
N ALA A 104 -9.28 0.81 -10.32
CA ALA A 104 -8.04 1.39 -10.83
C ALA A 104 -7.93 1.32 -12.36
N THR A 105 -8.35 0.19 -12.96
CA THR A 105 -8.25 -0.05 -14.40
C THR A 105 -9.55 0.25 -15.15
N ILE A 106 -10.67 -0.15 -14.55
CA ILE A 106 -12.01 0.05 -15.09
C ILE A 106 -12.78 0.87 -14.04
N PRO A 107 -13.39 1.99 -14.40
CA PRO A 107 -14.15 2.80 -13.45
C PRO A 107 -15.25 1.98 -12.75
N LEU A 108 -15.34 2.07 -11.43
CA LEU A 108 -16.32 1.32 -10.64
C LEU A 108 -17.77 1.64 -11.04
N GLN A 109 -18.02 2.87 -11.51
CA GLN A 109 -19.34 3.35 -11.88
C GLN A 109 -19.93 2.61 -13.09
N VAL A 110 -19.08 2.03 -13.95
CA VAL A 110 -19.53 1.28 -15.14
C VAL A 110 -19.69 -0.22 -14.87
N MET A 111 -19.30 -0.69 -13.68
CA MET A 111 -19.41 -2.10 -13.31
C MET A 111 -20.82 -2.44 -12.80
N PRO A 112 -21.30 -3.69 -13.00
CA PRO A 112 -22.54 -4.17 -12.39
C PRO A 112 -22.52 -4.06 -10.85
N GLU A 113 -23.69 -3.87 -10.23
CA GLU A 113 -23.80 -3.74 -8.77
C GLU A 113 -23.18 -4.90 -7.99
N SER A 114 -23.26 -6.12 -8.51
CA SER A 114 -22.66 -7.30 -7.87
C SER A 114 -21.14 -7.17 -7.72
N ILE A 115 -20.47 -6.63 -8.74
CA ILE A 115 -19.02 -6.39 -8.73
C ILE A 115 -18.69 -5.21 -7.82
N GLN A 116 -19.49 -4.15 -7.83
CA GLN A 116 -19.29 -3.00 -6.94
C GLN A 116 -19.36 -3.42 -5.47
N ARG A 117 -20.33 -4.26 -5.09
CA ARG A 117 -20.44 -4.81 -3.73
C ARG A 117 -19.24 -5.65 -3.35
N LEU A 118 -18.67 -6.41 -4.29
CA LEU A 118 -17.44 -7.18 -4.05
C LEU A 118 -16.23 -6.25 -3.88
N ALA A 119 -16.14 -5.21 -4.70
CA ALA A 119 -15.06 -4.23 -4.65
C ALA A 119 -15.01 -3.46 -3.33
N ASP A 120 -16.15 -3.25 -2.67
CA ASP A 120 -16.20 -2.60 -1.35
C ASP A 120 -15.52 -3.41 -0.24
N TRP A 121 -15.20 -4.70 -0.45
CA TRP A 121 -14.38 -5.51 0.45
C TRP A 121 -12.87 -5.40 0.18
N ILE A 122 -12.49 -4.81 -0.96
CA ILE A 122 -11.11 -4.74 -1.41
C ILE A 122 -10.48 -3.44 -0.88
N PRO A 123 -9.38 -3.51 -0.09
CA PRO A 123 -8.73 -2.31 0.44
C PRO A 123 -8.22 -1.36 -0.66
N LEU A 124 -7.75 -1.94 -1.77
CA LEU A 124 -7.25 -1.18 -2.92
C LEU A 124 -8.33 -0.27 -3.52
N THR A 125 -9.62 -0.63 -3.43
CA THR A 125 -10.74 0.22 -3.87
C THR A 125 -10.74 1.57 -3.15
N TYR A 126 -10.45 1.56 -1.85
CA TYR A 126 -10.43 2.77 -1.04
C TYR A 126 -9.17 3.59 -1.29
N VAL A 127 -8.05 2.97 -1.65
CA VAL A 127 -6.86 3.68 -2.15
C VAL A 127 -7.21 4.45 -3.43
N VAL A 128 -7.84 3.79 -4.40
CA VAL A 128 -8.22 4.41 -5.67
C VAL A 128 -9.20 5.57 -5.44
N ARG A 129 -10.27 5.34 -4.66
CA ARG A 129 -11.25 6.38 -4.33
C ARG A 129 -10.62 7.58 -3.62
N LEU A 130 -9.75 7.35 -2.65
CA LEU A 130 -9.06 8.43 -1.92
C LEU A 130 -8.17 9.24 -2.87
N MET A 131 -7.35 8.57 -3.69
CA MET A 131 -6.43 9.23 -4.61
C MET A 131 -7.17 9.99 -5.71
N GLN A 132 -8.21 9.42 -6.31
CA GLN A 132 -8.99 10.11 -7.32
C GLN A 132 -9.72 11.32 -6.75
N GLY A 133 -10.41 11.18 -5.61
CA GLY A 133 -11.12 12.31 -4.99
C GLY A 133 -10.19 13.45 -4.64
N LEU A 134 -9.04 13.17 -4.01
CA LEU A 134 -8.04 14.19 -3.70
C LEU A 134 -7.33 14.75 -4.94
N TRP A 135 -7.22 13.99 -6.03
CA TRP A 135 -6.66 14.50 -7.28
C TRP A 135 -7.58 15.55 -7.91
N PHE A 136 -8.89 15.27 -7.94
CA PHE A 136 -9.93 16.15 -8.48
C PHE A 136 -10.42 17.25 -7.51
N GLY A 137 -9.80 17.36 -6.33
CA GLY A 137 -10.11 18.41 -5.37
C GLY A 137 -11.38 18.22 -4.56
N GLU A 138 -11.85 16.98 -4.43
CA GLU A 138 -12.88 16.66 -3.46
C GLU A 138 -12.38 16.93 -2.03
N GLY A 139 -13.27 17.47 -1.19
CA GLY A 139 -12.97 17.72 0.22
C GLY A 139 -12.79 16.43 1.02
N TRP A 140 -12.09 16.52 2.15
CA TRP A 140 -11.84 15.39 3.06
C TRP A 140 -13.12 14.70 3.56
N GLU A 141 -14.24 15.41 3.60
CA GLU A 141 -15.54 14.85 3.95
C GLU A 141 -16.03 13.83 2.92
N ALA A 142 -15.85 14.11 1.63
CA ALA A 142 -16.26 13.22 0.54
C ALA A 142 -15.43 11.92 0.52
N VAL A 143 -14.12 12.02 0.77
CA VAL A 143 -13.21 10.88 0.84
C VAL A 143 -13.13 10.23 2.23
N GLY A 144 -13.89 10.74 3.21
CA GLY A 144 -13.77 10.34 4.63
C GLY A 144 -13.98 8.85 4.87
N LYS A 145 -14.92 8.21 4.15
CA LYS A 145 -15.13 6.75 4.22
C LYS A 145 -13.86 5.99 3.82
N ALA A 146 -13.18 6.43 2.75
CA ALA A 146 -11.96 5.79 2.28
C ALA A 146 -10.82 5.96 3.29
N VAL A 147 -10.68 7.14 3.87
CA VAL A 147 -9.71 7.41 4.94
C VAL A 147 -9.93 6.44 6.12
N TRP A 148 -11.15 6.36 6.65
CA TRP A 148 -11.45 5.49 7.79
C TRP A 148 -11.18 4.02 7.52
N VAL A 149 -11.60 3.52 6.35
CA VAL A 149 -11.35 2.12 5.97
C VAL A 149 -9.86 1.85 5.87
N LEU A 150 -9.08 2.73 5.23
CA LEU A 150 -7.63 2.54 5.09
C LEU A 150 -6.90 2.61 6.43
N VAL A 151 -7.33 3.48 7.34
CA VAL A 151 -6.79 3.55 8.71
C VAL A 151 -7.09 2.27 9.47
N ILE A 152 -8.34 1.80 9.45
CA ILE A 152 -8.75 0.59 10.17
C ILE A 152 -8.04 -0.65 9.61
N VAL A 153 -8.06 -0.84 8.28
CA VAL A 153 -7.39 -1.96 7.63
C VAL A 153 -5.88 -1.91 7.86
N GLY A 154 -5.28 -0.74 7.70
CA GLY A 154 -3.85 -0.54 7.93
C GLY A 154 -3.46 -0.86 9.37
N ALA A 155 -4.23 -0.39 10.35
CA ALA A 155 -3.99 -0.66 11.77
C ALA A 155 -4.17 -2.15 12.10
N ILE A 156 -5.20 -2.81 11.58
CA ILE A 156 -5.43 -4.24 11.78
C ILE A 156 -4.27 -5.04 11.15
N CYS A 157 -3.91 -4.75 9.90
CA CYS A 157 -2.82 -5.44 9.22
C CYS A 157 -1.47 -5.22 9.91
N ALA A 158 -1.18 -3.99 10.36
CA ALA A 158 0.03 -3.68 11.10
C ALA A 158 0.08 -4.40 12.45
N ALA A 159 -1.03 -4.41 13.20
CA ALA A 159 -1.13 -5.11 14.48
C ALA A 159 -0.99 -6.63 14.33
N LEU A 160 -1.63 -7.21 13.31
CA LEU A 160 -1.52 -8.63 13.01
C LEU A 160 -0.11 -8.98 12.53
N SER A 161 0.49 -8.16 11.67
CA SER A 161 1.87 -8.33 11.20
C SER A 161 2.84 -8.28 12.38
N ALA A 162 2.70 -7.33 13.30
CA ALA A 162 3.54 -7.26 14.51
C ALA A 162 3.41 -8.51 15.41
N ARG A 163 2.25 -9.18 15.41
CA ARG A 163 2.02 -10.43 16.16
C ARG A 163 2.53 -11.68 15.42
N THR A 164 2.43 -11.71 14.10
CA THR A 164 2.87 -12.85 13.27
C THR A 164 4.35 -12.78 12.93
N PHE A 165 4.98 -11.62 13.12
CA PHE A 165 6.42 -11.44 13.04
C PHE A 165 7.10 -12.23 14.17
N ARG A 166 7.24 -13.54 13.94
CA ARG A 166 8.07 -14.42 14.75
C ARG A 166 9.50 -13.95 14.52
N TRP A 167 10.03 -13.22 15.49
CA TRP A 167 11.45 -12.93 15.61
C TRP A 167 12.18 -14.26 15.39
N GLY A 168 12.85 -14.36 14.24
CA GLY A 168 13.58 -15.55 13.88
C GLY A 168 14.68 -15.79 14.90
N GLU A 169 14.81 -17.07 15.26
CA GLU A 169 16.06 -17.75 15.62
C GLU A 169 17.27 -17.27 14.79
#